data_AF-A0A517RL80-F1
#
_entry.id   AF-A0A517RL80-F1
#
_cell.length_a   1.000
_cell.length_b   1.000
_cell.length_c   1.000
_cell.angle_alpha   90.00
_cell.angle_beta   90.00
_cell.angle_gamma   90.00
#
_symmetry.space_group_name_H-M   'P 1'
#
loop_
_entity.id
_entity.type
_entity.pdbx_description
1 polymer ?
#
loop_
_entity_poly.entity_id
_entity_poly.type
_entity_poly.pdbx_seq_one_letter_code
_entity_poly.pdbx_strand_id
1 'polypeptide(L)' 'MRQPLVIPVIIVTQYETFGDSDDKKTLEQLKAELKHDFPSVYRDAVYYHPAQSDWKTALTKVIEKLIT' A
#
# COMPACT_ATOMS: atom_id res chain seq x y z
N MET A 1 29.67 12.33 0.06
CA MET A 1 28.88 11.23 -0.54
C MET A 1 27.43 11.41 -0.14
N ARG A 2 26.46 11.23 -1.06
CA ARG A 2 25.03 11.21 -0.73
C ARG A 2 24.64 9.77 -0.40
N GLN A 3 24.06 9.53 0.79
CA GLN A 3 23.50 8.21 1.12
C GLN A 3 22.10 8.10 0.51
N PRO A 4 21.75 6.95 -0.11
CA PRO A 4 20.39 6.72 -0.58
C PRO A 4 19.45 6.58 0.62
N LEU A 5 18.41 7.40 0.66
CA LEU A 5 17.38 7.38 1.69
C LEU A 5 16.30 6.37 1.30
N VAL A 6 16.12 5.34 2.12
CA VAL A 6 15.04 4.35 1.96
C VAL A 6 13.93 4.71 2.93
N ILE A 7 12.80 5.19 2.41
CA ILE A 7 11.62 5.54 3.20
C ILE A 7 10.55 4.48 2.99
N PRO A 8 10.07 3.80 4.03
CA PRO A 8 8.93 2.88 3.92
C PRO A 8 7.66 3.61 3.45
N VAL A 9 6.97 3.04 2.47
CA VAL A 9 5.76 3.60 1.87
C VAL A 9 4.57 2.67 2.12
N ILE A 10 3.49 3.25 2.66
CA ILE A 10 2.18 2.61 2.80
C ILE A 10 1.19 3.46 2.03
N ILE A 11 0.42 2.85 1.13
CA ILE A 11 -0.61 3.54 0.35
C ILE A 11 -1.93 3.44 1.10
N VAL A 12 -2.70 4.52 1.15
CA VAL A 12 -4.08 4.52 1.65
C VAL A 12 -4.98 5.03 0.52
N THR A 13 -6.01 4.27 0.19
CA THR A 13 -6.84 4.53 -0.99
C THR A 13 -8.27 4.06 -0.78
N GLN A 14 -9.24 4.78 -1.35
CA GLN A 14 -10.65 4.37 -1.39
C GLN A 14 -11.03 3.66 -2.69
N TYR A 15 -10.06 3.41 -3.57
CA TYR A 15 -10.29 2.74 -4.84
C TYR A 15 -10.07 1.23 -4.69
N GLU A 16 -11.05 0.46 -5.16
CA GLU A 16 -10.96 -1.00 -5.24
C GLU A 16 -10.34 -1.46 -6.58
N THR A 17 -10.39 -0.58 -7.59
CA THR A 17 -9.89 -0.84 -8.93
C THR A 17 -9.07 0.32 -9.48
N PHE A 18 -8.02 0.02 -10.25
CA PHE A 18 -7.06 0.98 -10.80
C PHE A 18 -6.88 0.76 -12.30
N GLY A 19 -6.68 1.84 -13.06
CA GLY A 19 -6.57 1.79 -14.52
C GLY A 19 -7.92 1.72 -15.23
N ASP A 20 -7.89 1.72 -16.57
CA ASP A 20 -9.06 1.68 -17.44
C ASP A 20 -9.03 0.45 -18.36
N SER A 21 -10.22 -0.03 -18.74
CA SER A 21 -10.43 -1.10 -19.73
C SER A 21 -9.54 -2.34 -19.52
N ASP A 22 -8.58 -2.59 -20.41
CA ASP A 22 -7.73 -3.79 -20.43
C ASP A 22 -6.66 -3.82 -19.32
N ASP A 23 -6.31 -2.68 -18.73
CA ASP A 23 -5.31 -2.57 -17.64
C ASP A 23 -5.96 -2.46 -16.25
N LYS A 24 -7.24 -2.84 -16.15
CA LYS A 24 -7.99 -2.75 -14.88
C LYS A 24 -7.45 -3.77 -13.87
N LYS A 25 -6.92 -3.26 -12.76
CA LYS A 25 -6.37 -4.05 -11.66
C LYS A 25 -7.19 -3.88 -10.40
N THR A 26 -7.40 -4.96 -9.65
CA THR A 26 -7.91 -4.90 -8.27
C THR A 26 -6.83 -4.35 -7.33
N LEU A 27 -7.24 -3.89 -6.14
CA LEU A 27 -6.29 -3.48 -5.09
C LEU A 27 -5.29 -4.60 -4.74
N GLU A 28 -5.72 -5.87 -4.71
CA GLU A 28 -4.83 -7.00 -4.43
C GLU A 28 -3.82 -7.24 -5.55
N GLN A 29 -4.22 -7.09 -6.82
CA GLN A 29 -3.31 -7.15 -7.95
C GLN A 29 -2.29 -6.01 -7.91
N LEU A 30 -2.74 -4.79 -7.61
CA LEU A 30 -1.85 -3.64 -7.43
C LEU A 30 -0.85 -3.87 -6.28
N LYS A 31 -1.30 -4.45 -5.16
CA LYS A 31 -0.41 -4.78 -4.02
C LYS A 31 0.69 -5.76 -4.42
N ALA A 32 0.36 -6.78 -5.21
CA ALA A 32 1.32 -7.76 -5.67
C ALA A 32 2.38 -7.13 -6.61
N GLU A 33 1.93 -6.30 -7.54
CA GLU A 33 2.79 -5.56 -8.47
C GLU A 33 3.72 -4.58 -7.74
N LEU A 34 3.18 -3.72 -6.87
CA LEU A 34 3.99 -2.75 -6.13
C LEU A 34 5.02 -3.43 -5.21
N LYS A 35 4.68 -4.60 -4.67
CA LYS A 35 5.62 -5.42 -3.89
C LYS A 35 6.74 -6.01 -4.76
N HIS A 36 6.44 -6.36 -6.00
CA HIS A 36 7.43 -6.85 -6.96
C HIS A 36 8.34 -5.72 -7.45
N ASP A 37 7.77 -4.57 -7.81
CA ASP A 37 8.48 -3.46 -8.45
C ASP A 37 9.26 -2.60 -7.46
N PHE A 38 8.75 -2.43 -6.23
CA PHE A 38 9.32 -1.54 -5.21
C PHE A 38 9.61 -2.25 -3.88
N PRO A 39 10.29 -3.41 -3.84
CA PRO A 39 10.43 -4.23 -2.63
C PRO A 39 11.21 -3.55 -1.50
N SER A 40 12.08 -2.58 -1.84
CA SER A 40 12.88 -1.85 -0.86
C SER A 40 12.08 -0.85 -0.03
N VAL A 41 11.05 -0.23 -0.63
CA VAL A 41 10.29 0.88 -0.03
C VAL A 41 8.83 0.54 0.22
N TYR A 42 8.17 -0.22 -0.66
CA TYR A 42 6.75 -0.53 -0.53
C TYR A 42 6.49 -1.52 0.60
N ARG A 43 5.44 -1.24 1.40
CA ARG A 43 5.07 -2.05 2.56
C ARG A 43 3.67 -2.65 2.44
N ASP A 44 2.68 -1.85 2.09
CA ASP A 44 1.32 -2.33 1.84
C ASP A 44 0.45 -1.24 1.21
N ALA A 45 -0.77 -1.61 0.80
CA ALA A 45 -1.86 -0.70 0.50
C ALA A 45 -3.08 -1.04 1.36
N VAL A 46 -3.66 -0.02 1.98
CA VAL A 46 -4.82 -0.12 2.88
C VAL A 46 -6.03 0.51 2.21
N TYR A 47 -7.10 -0.28 2.10
CA TYR A 47 -8.39 0.23 1.65
C TYR A 47 -9.05 1.08 2.74
N TYR A 48 -9.33 2.34 2.43
CA TYR A 48 -10.08 3.26 3.26
C TYR A 48 -11.57 3.18 2.91
N HIS A 49 -12.41 3.00 3.92
CA HIS A 49 -13.86 3.09 3.79
C HIS A 49 -14.40 4.13 4.78
N PRO A 50 -15.13 5.17 4.34
CA PRO A 50 -15.51 6.29 5.21
C PRO A 50 -16.45 5.91 6.36
N ALA A 51 -17.31 4.91 6.15
CA ALA A 51 -18.25 4.43 7.17
C ALA A 51 -17.70 3.30 8.06
N GLN A 52 -16.48 2.82 7.83
CA GLN A 52 -15.88 1.73 8.60
C GLN A 52 -14.56 2.18 9.23
N SER A 53 -14.25 1.69 10.42
CA SER A 53 -12.98 2.01 11.10
C SER A 53 -11.89 0.97 10.89
N ASP A 54 -12.19 -0.15 10.23
CA ASP A 54 -11.30 -1.31 10.13
C ASP A 54 -9.99 -1.00 9.40
N TRP A 55 -10.01 -0.02 8.48
CA TRP A 55 -8.82 0.48 7.80
C TRP A 55 -7.78 1.05 8.78
N LYS A 56 -8.21 1.62 9.91
CA LYS A 56 -7.29 2.11 10.96
C LYS A 56 -6.54 0.95 11.56
N THR A 57 -7.25 -0.13 11.91
CA THR A 57 -6.66 -1.36 12.44
C THR A 57 -5.70 -1.99 11.43
N ALA A 58 -6.07 -2.04 10.15
CA ALA A 58 -5.20 -2.52 9.08
C ALA A 58 -3.93 -1.67 8.94
N LEU A 59 -4.06 -0.35 8.93
CA LEU A 59 -2.93 0.59 8.85
C LEU A 59 -1.99 0.47 10.06
N THR A 60 -2.54 0.44 11.28
CA THR A 60 -1.75 0.27 12.50
C THR A 60 -0.91 -1.00 12.44
N LYS A 61 -1.49 -2.13 12.00
CA LYS A 61 -0.75 -3.40 11.85
C LYS A 61 0.41 -3.30 10.86
N VAL A 62 0.31 -2.49 9.80
CA VAL A 62 1.41 -2.28 8.86
C VAL A 62 2.49 -1.41 9.51
N ILE A 63 2.11 -0.35 10.21
CA ILE A 63 3.04 0.55 10.91
C ILE A 63 3.81 -0.17 12.01
N GLU A 64 3.14 -0.99 12.83
CA GLU A 64 3.77 -1.76 13.91
C GLU A 64 4.89 -2.68 13.38
N LYS A 65 4.69 -3.29 12.21
CA LYS A 65 5.71 -4.12 11.53
C LYS A 65 6.94 -3.34 11.05
N LEU A 66 6.91 -2.01 11.06
CA LEU A 66 8.04 -1.16 10.65
C LEU A 66 8.84 -0.62 11.83
N ILE A 67 8.23 -0.60 13.02
CA ILE A 67 8.83 -0.06 14.24
C ILE A 67 9.47 -1.18 15.08
N THR A 68 9.03 -2.42 14.87
CA THR A 68 9.53 -3.63 15.54
C THR A 68 10.65 -4.28 14.73
#